data_AF-A0A954YDR0-F1
#
_entry.id   AF-A0A954YDR0-F1
#
_cell.length_a   1.000
_cell.length_b   1.000
_cell.length_c   1.000
_cell.angle_alpha   90.00
_cell.angle_beta   90.00
_cell.angle_gamma   90.00
#
_symmetry.space_group_name_H-M   'P 1'
#
loop_
_entity.id
_entity.type
_entity.pdbx_description
1 polymer ?
#
loop_
_entity_poly.entity_id
_entity_poly.type
_entity_poly.pdbx_seq_one_letter_code
_entity_poly.pdbx_strand_id
1 'polypeptide(L)'
;MRNLLTACLGLAIVVTAGADDRASMAPISAENWNTATAAHLLRRAGFGGTPAEVDRLAALSPEEAVDFLVDYDDVPYAIAPPAISTELYEPEDRAARRSMSEEERRRFRDQRRKLERSAFEETRLW
;
A
#
# COMPACT_ATOMS: atom_id res chain seq x y z
N MET A 1 -25.87 -64.38 -38.56
CA MET A 1 -24.52 -63.79 -38.71
C MET A 1 -24.67 -62.33 -39.11
N ARG A 2 -24.30 -61.38 -38.24
CA ARG A 2 -23.87 -60.01 -38.59
C ARG A 2 -23.28 -59.36 -37.34
N ASN A 3 -22.07 -58.83 -37.52
CA ASN A 3 -21.07 -58.59 -36.49
C ASN A 3 -21.32 -57.32 -35.68
N LEU A 4 -20.80 -57.38 -34.45
CA LEU A 4 -20.51 -56.32 -33.49
C LEU A 4 -19.61 -55.24 -34.08
N LEU A 5 -19.83 -53.97 -33.71
CA LEU A 5 -18.79 -52.93 -33.63
C LEU A 5 -19.25 -51.87 -32.62
N THR A 6 -18.79 -52.03 -31.37
CA THR A 6 -18.94 -51.05 -30.29
C THR A 6 -17.79 -50.06 -30.41
N ALA A 7 -18.10 -48.79 -30.69
CA ALA A 7 -17.12 -47.71 -30.75
C ALA A 7 -16.75 -47.25 -29.33
N CYS A 8 -15.48 -47.41 -28.95
CA CYS A 8 -14.93 -46.86 -27.72
C CYS A 8 -14.87 -45.32 -27.83
N LEU A 9 -15.71 -44.63 -27.06
CA LEU A 9 -15.65 -43.18 -26.87
C LEU A 9 -14.52 -42.89 -25.87
N GLY A 10 -13.36 -42.44 -26.34
CA GLY A 10 -12.26 -41.99 -25.48
C GLY A 10 -12.55 -40.61 -24.91
N LEU A 11 -12.72 -40.52 -23.59
CA LEU A 11 -12.76 -39.26 -22.85
C LEU A 11 -11.32 -38.74 -22.72
N ALA A 12 -10.98 -37.67 -23.45
CA ALA A 12 -9.74 -36.95 -23.26
C ALA A 12 -9.90 -35.99 -22.07
N ILE A 13 -9.29 -36.33 -20.93
CA ILE A 13 -9.15 -35.39 -19.81
C ILE A 13 -8.04 -34.41 -20.20
N VAL A 14 -8.40 -33.19 -20.57
CA VAL A 14 -7.45 -32.09 -20.70
C VAL A 14 -7.14 -31.59 -19.29
N VAL A 15 -5.97 -31.97 -18.76
CA VAL A 15 -5.41 -31.32 -17.57
C VAL A 15 -4.76 -30.03 -18.04
N THR A 16 -5.38 -28.89 -17.76
CA THR A 16 -4.71 -27.59 -17.87
C THR A 16 -3.79 -27.44 -16.67
N ALA A 17 -2.48 -27.51 -16.90
CA ALA A 17 -1.50 -27.08 -15.92
C ALA A 17 -1.71 -25.58 -15.68
N GLY A 18 -2.23 -25.20 -14.50
CA GLY A 18 -2.24 -23.81 -14.08
C GLY A 18 -0.80 -23.30 -14.04
N ALA A 19 -0.53 -22.23 -14.78
CA ALA A 19 0.75 -21.54 -14.70
C ALA A 19 1.01 -21.17 -13.24
N ASP A 20 2.23 -21.42 -12.76
CA ASP A 20 2.67 -20.99 -11.43
C ASP A 20 2.68 -19.45 -11.40
N ASP A 21 1.58 -18.89 -10.93
CA ASP A 21 1.32 -17.46 -10.84
C ASP A 21 2.34 -16.74 -9.96
N ARG A 22 3.03 -17.45 -9.06
CA ARG A 22 4.05 -16.91 -8.15
C ARG A 22 5.26 -16.34 -8.87
N ALA A 23 5.57 -16.81 -10.08
CA ALA A 23 6.65 -16.29 -10.91
C ALA A 23 6.20 -15.20 -11.90
N SER A 24 4.88 -14.96 -11.99
CA SER A 24 4.29 -13.99 -12.89
C SER A 24 4.25 -12.60 -12.25
N MET A 25 4.50 -11.56 -13.05
CA MET A 25 4.26 -10.16 -12.65
C MET A 25 2.86 -9.67 -13.06
N ALA A 26 2.02 -10.55 -13.63
CA ALA A 26 0.65 -10.21 -13.96
C ALA A 26 -0.19 -10.05 -12.68
N PRO A 27 -1.29 -9.27 -12.73
CA PRO A 27 -2.27 -9.24 -11.65
C PRO A 27 -2.77 -10.64 -11.29
N ILE A 28 -3.12 -10.83 -10.01
CA ILE A 28 -3.71 -12.09 -9.54
C ILE A 28 -5.08 -12.30 -10.19
N SER A 29 -5.41 -13.53 -10.58
CA SER A 29 -6.76 -13.85 -11.06
C SER A 29 -7.76 -13.91 -9.91
N ALA A 30 -9.03 -13.68 -10.21
CA ALA A 30 -10.12 -13.83 -9.24
C ALA A 30 -10.21 -15.27 -8.68
N GLU A 31 -9.82 -16.27 -9.46
CA GLU A 31 -9.81 -17.69 -9.03
C GLU A 31 -8.76 -17.97 -7.95
N ASN A 32 -7.64 -17.24 -7.98
CA ASN A 32 -6.57 -17.34 -7.00
C ASN A 32 -6.74 -16.36 -5.83
N TRP A 33 -7.79 -15.54 -5.85
CA TRP A 33 -8.15 -14.66 -4.75
C TRP A 33 -8.82 -15.44 -3.62
N ASN A 34 -8.26 -15.34 -2.42
CA ASN A 34 -8.73 -16.03 -1.24
C ASN A 34 -8.19 -15.36 0.04
N THR A 35 -8.59 -15.87 1.20
CA THR A 35 -8.15 -15.39 2.51
C THR A 35 -6.63 -15.26 2.65
N ALA A 36 -5.85 -16.19 2.10
CA ALA A 36 -4.40 -16.14 2.22
C ALA A 36 -3.76 -15.05 1.34
N THR A 37 -4.29 -14.82 0.14
CA THR A 37 -3.82 -13.75 -0.76
C THR A 37 -4.30 -12.37 -0.30
N ALA A 38 -5.50 -12.25 0.25
CA ALA A 38 -5.98 -11.06 0.96
C ALA A 38 -5.10 -10.70 2.17
N ALA A 39 -4.78 -11.69 3.02
CA ALA A 39 -3.86 -11.48 4.15
C ALA A 39 -2.44 -11.10 3.67
N HIS A 40 -2.01 -11.63 2.53
CA HIS A 40 -0.74 -11.24 1.93
C HIS A 40 -0.76 -9.78 1.49
N LEU A 41 -1.83 -9.33 0.82
CA LEU A 41 -2.00 -7.93 0.43
C LEU A 41 -1.94 -7.00 1.66
N LEU A 42 -2.66 -7.30 2.73
CA LEU A 42 -2.63 -6.49 3.96
C LEU A 42 -1.24 -6.42 4.62
N ARG A 43 -0.42 -7.48 4.50
CA ARG A 43 0.99 -7.46 4.96
C ARG A 43 1.88 -6.60 4.07
N ARG A 44 1.50 -6.36 2.82
CA ARG A 44 2.20 -5.45 1.90
C ARG A 44 1.72 -4.01 2.06
N ALA A 45 0.48 -3.81 2.50
CA ALA A 45 -0.10 -2.50 2.81
C ALA A 45 0.28 -1.99 4.21
N GLY A 46 0.96 -2.78 5.05
CA GLY A 46 1.39 -2.36 6.39
C GLY A 46 1.64 -3.55 7.33
N PHE A 47 0.96 -3.54 8.48
CA PHE A 47 1.20 -4.52 9.55
C PHE A 47 0.42 -5.85 9.42
N GLY A 48 -0.37 -6.04 8.35
CA GLY A 48 -1.01 -7.33 8.06
C GLY A 48 -2.49 -7.48 8.41
N GLY A 49 -3.11 -6.48 9.03
CA GLY A 49 -4.53 -6.48 9.41
C GLY A 49 -4.90 -7.53 10.47
N THR A 50 -6.06 -7.34 11.08
CA THR A 50 -6.73 -8.29 11.97
C THR A 50 -7.41 -9.41 11.17
N PRO A 51 -7.72 -10.58 11.79
CA PRO A 51 -8.46 -11.64 11.10
C PRO A 51 -9.77 -11.17 10.47
N ALA A 52 -10.51 -10.28 11.16
CA ALA A 52 -11.75 -9.72 10.64
C ALA A 52 -11.53 -8.81 9.42
N GLU A 53 -10.41 -8.08 9.35
CA GLU A 53 -10.04 -7.28 8.18
C GLU A 53 -9.65 -8.16 7.00
N VAL A 54 -8.93 -9.26 7.25
CA VAL A 54 -8.60 -10.25 6.23
C VAL A 54 -9.87 -10.83 5.62
N ASP A 55 -10.83 -11.25 6.45
CA ASP A 55 -12.08 -11.84 5.97
C ASP A 55 -12.92 -10.84 5.17
N ARG A 56 -12.95 -9.56 5.60
CA ARG A 56 -13.61 -8.49 4.83
C ARG A 56 -12.96 -8.29 3.46
N LEU A 57 -11.64 -8.22 3.38
CA LEU A 57 -10.94 -8.05 2.11
C LEU A 57 -11.08 -9.27 1.19
N ALA A 58 -11.08 -10.49 1.76
CA ALA A 58 -11.23 -11.73 1.00
C ALA A 58 -12.62 -11.88 0.37
N ALA A 59 -13.63 -11.15 0.88
CA ALA A 59 -14.98 -11.12 0.33
C ALA A 59 -15.13 -10.18 -0.88
N LEU A 60 -14.16 -9.29 -1.11
CA LEU A 60 -14.09 -8.39 -2.27
C LEU A 60 -13.41 -9.08 -3.46
N SER A 61 -13.55 -8.55 -4.67
CA SER A 61 -12.66 -8.90 -5.78
C SER A 61 -11.22 -8.38 -5.50
N PRO A 62 -10.19 -8.92 -6.18
CA PRO A 62 -8.83 -8.38 -6.08
C PRO A 62 -8.75 -6.87 -6.34
N GLU A 63 -9.46 -6.39 -7.35
CA GLU A 63 -9.50 -4.98 -7.73
C GLU A 63 -10.17 -4.13 -6.64
N GLU A 64 -11.36 -4.52 -6.19
CA GLU A 64 -12.07 -3.84 -5.10
C GLU A 64 -11.24 -3.77 -3.81
N ALA A 65 -10.49 -4.83 -3.50
CA ALA A 65 -9.59 -4.87 -2.35
C ALA A 65 -8.40 -3.91 -2.48
N VAL A 66 -7.89 -3.70 -3.71
CA VAL A 66 -6.83 -2.71 -3.97
C VAL A 66 -7.40 -1.30 -3.89
N ASP A 67 -8.53 -1.04 -4.55
CA ASP A 67 -9.22 0.25 -4.54
C ASP A 67 -9.49 0.71 -3.10
N PHE A 68 -10.01 -0.19 -2.25
CA PHE A 68 -10.21 0.07 -0.82
C PHE A 68 -8.94 0.54 -0.08
N LEU A 69 -7.75 0.11 -0.50
CA LEU A 69 -6.49 0.47 0.14
C LEU A 69 -5.88 1.76 -0.43
N VAL A 70 -6.11 2.05 -1.72
CA VAL A 70 -5.43 3.17 -2.42
C VAL A 70 -6.29 4.41 -2.54
N ASP A 71 -7.63 4.30 -2.51
CA ASP A 71 -8.56 5.42 -2.56
C ASP A 71 -8.77 6.03 -1.16
N TYR A 72 -7.68 6.24 -0.42
CA TYR A 72 -7.71 6.73 0.95
C TYR A 72 -7.97 8.25 1.05
N ASP A 73 -7.85 8.99 -0.06
CA ASP A 73 -8.07 10.44 -0.08
C ASP A 73 -9.51 10.82 0.31
N ASP A 74 -10.47 9.92 0.08
CA ASP A 74 -11.87 10.08 0.46
C ASP A 74 -12.16 9.65 1.92
N VAL A 75 -11.18 9.06 2.61
CA VAL A 75 -11.33 8.61 4.00
C VAL A 75 -10.97 9.75 4.95
N PRO A 76 -11.92 10.27 5.75
CA PRO A 76 -11.65 11.37 6.65
C PRO A 76 -10.71 10.94 7.78
N TYR A 77 -9.68 11.76 8.03
CA TYR A 77 -8.87 11.60 9.23
C TYR A 77 -9.71 11.92 10.48
N ALA A 78 -9.63 11.04 11.49
CA ALA A 78 -10.27 11.30 12.79
C ALA A 78 -9.68 12.54 13.49
N ILE A 79 -8.39 12.79 13.27
CA ILE A 79 -7.66 13.99 13.69
C ILE A 79 -6.88 14.48 12.47
N ALA A 80 -7.07 15.75 12.11
CA ALA A 80 -6.38 16.34 10.97
C ALA A 80 -4.85 16.16 11.10
N PRO A 81 -4.13 15.82 10.01
CA PRO A 81 -2.68 15.76 10.04
C PRO A 81 -2.07 17.08 10.54
N PRO A 82 -0.94 17.03 11.26
CA PRO A 82 -0.27 18.23 11.73
C PRO A 82 0.15 19.12 10.55
N ALA A 83 0.03 20.44 10.71
CA ALA A 83 0.38 21.43 9.70
C ALA A 83 1.90 21.69 9.69
N ILE A 84 2.68 20.62 9.51
CA ILE A 84 4.14 20.67 9.53
C ILE A 84 4.62 21.48 8.32
N SER A 85 5.32 22.59 8.57
CA SER A 85 5.86 23.46 7.53
C SER A 85 6.86 22.71 6.63
N THR A 86 6.72 22.87 5.30
CA THR A 86 7.67 22.35 4.30
C THR A 86 9.10 22.84 4.55
N GLU A 87 9.26 24.02 5.16
CA GLU A 87 10.58 24.55 5.56
C GLU A 87 11.36 23.58 6.47
N LEU A 88 10.69 22.69 7.22
CA LEU A 88 11.37 21.68 8.03
C LEU A 88 11.93 20.51 7.23
N TYR A 89 11.34 20.20 6.07
CA TYR A 89 11.73 19.09 5.19
C TYR A 89 12.75 19.50 4.13
N GLU A 90 12.75 20.78 3.74
CA GLU A 90 13.71 21.30 2.77
C GLU A 90 15.15 21.19 3.30
N PRO A 91 16.06 20.55 2.54
CA PRO A 91 17.47 20.46 2.93
C PRO A 91 18.08 21.84 3.09
N GLU A 92 18.82 22.08 4.18
CA GLU A 92 19.52 23.34 4.36
C GLU A 92 20.56 23.57 3.24
N ASP A 93 20.50 24.75 2.59
CA ASP A 93 21.61 25.22 1.78
C ASP A 93 22.79 25.61 2.69
N ARG A 94 23.70 24.65 2.87
CA ARG A 94 24.89 24.84 3.71
C ARG A 94 25.82 25.92 3.17
N ALA A 95 25.85 26.18 1.85
CA ALA A 95 26.68 27.22 1.27
C ALA A 95 26.10 28.60 1.58
N ALA A 96 24.79 28.77 1.39
CA ALA A 96 24.08 30.00 1.77
C ALA A 96 24.20 30.29 3.27
N ARG A 97 24.05 29.26 4.12
CA ARG A 97 24.21 29.44 5.58
C ARG A 97 25.62 29.89 5.99
N ARG A 98 26.64 29.45 5.25
CA ARG A 98 28.04 29.85 5.48
C ARG A 98 28.31 31.28 5.03
N SER A 99 27.62 31.81 4.02
CA SER A 99 27.78 33.19 3.57
C SER A 99 26.97 34.21 4.37
N MET A 100 25.95 33.78 5.13
CA MET A 100 25.15 34.66 6.01
C MET A 100 25.99 35.40 7.06
N SER A 101 25.57 36.61 7.43
CA SER A 101 26.07 37.31 8.62
C SER A 101 25.67 36.59 9.91
N GLU A 102 26.31 36.92 11.04
CA GLU A 102 25.93 36.29 12.33
C GLU A 102 24.50 36.63 12.75
N GLU A 103 24.02 37.85 12.45
CA GLU A 103 22.64 38.25 12.73
C GLU A 103 21.63 37.43 11.92
N GLU A 104 21.88 37.23 10.62
CA GLU A 104 21.04 36.41 9.75
C GLU A 104 21.04 34.95 10.19
N ARG A 105 22.22 34.39 10.54
CA ARG A 105 22.31 33.04 11.10
C ARG A 105 21.54 32.90 12.40
N ARG A 106 21.59 33.90 13.28
CA ARG A 106 20.82 33.89 14.53
C ARG A 106 19.31 33.90 14.26
N ARG A 107 18.83 34.78 13.38
CA ARG A 107 17.41 34.84 12.98
C ARG A 107 16.95 33.52 12.37
N PHE A 108 17.74 32.94 11.48
CA PHE A 108 17.46 31.66 10.86
C PHE A 108 17.32 30.53 11.91
N ARG A 109 18.29 30.41 12.83
CA ARG A 109 18.23 29.43 13.93
C ARG A 109 17.00 29.64 14.82
N ASP A 110 16.67 30.89 15.13
CA ASP A 110 15.53 31.20 15.99
C ASP A 110 14.20 30.89 15.28
N GLN A 111 14.07 31.18 13.97
CA GLN A 111 12.90 30.83 13.17
C GLN A 111 12.74 29.30 13.08
N ARG A 112 13.81 28.57 12.75
CA ARG A 112 13.81 27.11 12.71
C ARG A 112 13.40 26.48 14.04
N ARG A 113 13.95 26.94 15.16
CA ARG A 113 13.57 26.45 16.50
C ARG A 113 12.09 26.68 16.82
N LYS A 114 11.50 27.79 16.38
CA LYS A 114 10.07 28.07 16.56
C LYS A 114 9.21 27.12 15.74
N LEU A 115 9.59 26.86 14.50
CA LEU A 115 8.90 25.90 13.62
C LEU A 115 8.98 24.48 14.18
N GLU A 116 10.17 24.03 14.57
CA GLU A 116 10.37 22.69 15.15
C GLU A 116 9.56 22.49 16.44
N ARG A 117 9.50 23.52 17.30
CA ARG A 117 8.65 23.49 18.50
C ARG A 117 7.18 23.37 18.14
N SER A 118 6.70 24.17 17.18
CA SER A 118 5.30 24.16 16.78
C SER A 118 4.91 22.82 16.16
N ALA A 119 5.75 22.29 15.26
CA ALA A 119 5.55 20.98 14.65
C ALA A 119 5.53 19.84 15.68
N PHE A 120 6.39 19.91 16.71
CA PHE A 120 6.38 18.94 17.80
C PHE A 120 5.08 18.98 18.62
N GLU A 121 4.59 20.19 18.94
CA GLU A 121 3.31 20.35 19.65
C GLU A 121 2.13 19.85 18.80
N GLU A 122 2.10 20.16 17.51
CA GLU A 122 1.06 19.66 16.59
C GLU A 122 1.10 18.14 16.46
N THR A 123 2.29 17.55 16.31
CA THR A 123 2.45 16.08 16.19
C THR A 123 2.01 15.36 17.45
N ARG A 124 2.17 15.96 18.64
CA ARG A 124 1.71 15.38 19.92
C ARG A 124 0.20 15.24 20.05
N LEU A 125 -0.56 15.96 19.23
CA LEU A 125 -2.03 15.94 19.25
C LEU A 125 -2.62 14.89 18.31
N TRP A 126 -1.78 14.27 17.47
CA TRP A 126 -2.17 13.30 16.46
C TRP A 126 -2.09 11.86 16.98
#